data_AF-A0A323TVC5-F1
#
_entry.id   AF-A0A323TVC5-F1
#
_cell.length_a   1.000
_cell.length_b   1.000
_cell.length_c   1.000
_cell.angle_alpha   90.00
_cell.angle_beta   90.00
_cell.angle_gamma   90.00
#
_symmetry.space_group_name_H-M   'P 1'
#
loop_
_entity.id
_entity.type
_entity.pdbx_description
1 polymer ?
#
loop_
_entity_poly.entity_id
_entity_poly.type
_entity_poly.pdbx_seq_one_letter_code
_entity_poly.pdbx_strand_id
1 'polypeptide(L)'
;MTSIINFYKGTELKYSVYSNSLEDVKKDPRSYYPEYTEDMYITDHFFQHPIIKNNELIEMTREEKIERGLETNLENGEYLKNKKLIKVQQPSEYHFWNKETNKWELDLEGLKHITRRKFRQVLLNKIYADFNYNGKIFQMGEADEKNFLRVKSAIDIATTSNDPKAIIDAVKFLKGDVPEGFEEKIKAIIKDKVTLSEVIQNLKINWRLKDNSVDSFTFGEINHIYLLWILRGTAAQEEYTVVATKTMEAKSLKELESIEWE
;
A
#
# COMPACT_ATOMS: atom_id res chain seq x y z
N MET A 1 -3.36 -6.77 -55.22
CA MET A 1 -4.49 -6.27 -54.40
C MET A 1 -4.85 -4.90 -54.96
N THR A 2 -6.14 -4.62 -55.12
CA THR A 2 -6.59 -3.30 -55.60
C THR A 2 -6.58 -2.33 -54.43
N SER A 3 -5.92 -1.19 -54.58
CA SER A 3 -5.78 -0.13 -53.59
C SER A 3 -6.35 1.19 -54.14
N ILE A 4 -6.74 2.10 -53.25
CA ILE A 4 -7.17 3.45 -53.63
C ILE A 4 -5.93 4.32 -53.75
N ILE A 5 -5.73 4.93 -54.92
CA ILE A 5 -4.66 5.90 -55.19
C ILE A 5 -5.28 7.29 -55.22
N ASN A 6 -4.70 8.20 -54.46
CA ASN A 6 -5.18 9.56 -54.21
C ASN A 6 -4.29 10.59 -54.93
N PHE A 7 -4.91 11.58 -55.53
CA PHE A 7 -4.29 12.74 -56.17
C PHE A 7 -4.55 13.98 -55.33
N TYR A 8 -3.49 14.58 -54.80
CA TYR A 8 -3.57 15.80 -54.00
C TYR A 8 -2.92 16.97 -54.74
N LYS A 9 -3.56 18.15 -54.68
CA LYS A 9 -2.95 19.42 -55.10
C LYS A 9 -2.70 20.29 -53.87
N GLY A 10 -1.43 20.53 -53.55
CA GLY A 10 -1.09 21.04 -52.23
C GLY A 10 -1.50 20.03 -51.14
N THR A 11 -2.35 20.46 -50.22
CA THR A 11 -2.94 19.60 -49.16
C THR A 11 -4.39 19.19 -49.46
N GLU A 12 -4.94 19.57 -50.61
CA GLU A 12 -6.34 19.28 -50.95
C GLU A 12 -6.44 18.02 -51.81
N LEU A 13 -7.26 17.05 -51.37
CA LEU A 13 -7.57 15.86 -52.17
C LEU A 13 -8.42 16.28 -53.38
N LYS A 14 -7.95 15.98 -54.60
CA LYS A 14 -8.65 16.33 -55.84
C LYS A 14 -9.35 15.13 -56.47
N TYR A 15 -8.75 13.94 -56.37
CA TYR A 15 -9.30 12.74 -57.00
C TYR A 15 -8.79 11.46 -56.33
N SER A 16 -9.57 10.38 -56.40
CA SER A 16 -9.19 9.05 -55.92
C SER A 16 -9.60 7.99 -56.95
N VAL A 17 -8.73 7.04 -57.24
CA VAL A 17 -8.94 5.98 -58.23
C VAL A 17 -8.58 4.61 -57.66
N TYR A 18 -9.27 3.56 -58.08
CA TYR A 18 -8.87 2.18 -57.76
C TYR A 18 -7.81 1.72 -58.76
N SER A 19 -6.65 1.28 -58.27
CA SER A 19 -5.58 0.71 -59.10
C SER A 19 -4.92 -0.48 -58.41
N ASN A 20 -4.28 -1.34 -59.20
CA ASN A 20 -3.53 -2.47 -58.71
C ASN A 20 -2.06 -2.12 -58.39
N SER A 21 -1.59 -0.94 -58.80
CA SER A 21 -0.19 -0.50 -58.66
C SER A 21 -0.10 1.02 -58.58
N LEU A 22 0.53 1.53 -57.52
CA LEU A 22 0.86 2.96 -57.38
C LEU A 22 1.86 3.41 -58.46
N GLU A 23 2.82 2.55 -58.81
CA GLU A 23 3.86 2.86 -59.80
C GLU A 23 3.29 2.96 -61.22
N ASP A 24 2.28 2.16 -61.56
CA ASP A 24 1.59 2.27 -62.85
C ASP A 24 0.86 3.62 -62.98
N VAL A 25 0.20 4.06 -61.90
CA VAL A 25 -0.46 5.38 -61.85
C VAL A 25 0.57 6.51 -61.92
N LYS A 26 1.73 6.39 -61.27
CA LYS A 26 2.80 7.39 -61.37
C LYS A 26 3.44 7.46 -62.75
N LYS A 27 3.52 6.34 -63.48
CA LYS A 27 4.13 6.27 -64.81
C LYS A 27 3.26 6.94 -65.88
N ASP A 28 1.94 6.86 -65.76
CA ASP A 28 1.00 7.54 -66.64
C ASP A 28 -0.19 8.15 -65.87
N PRO A 29 0.02 9.24 -65.12
CA PRO A 29 -1.03 9.80 -64.26
C PRO A 29 -2.27 10.31 -65.01
N ARG A 30 -2.09 10.78 -66.25
CA ARG A 30 -3.16 11.41 -67.05
C ARG A 30 -4.19 10.41 -67.57
N SER A 31 -3.85 9.12 -67.71
CA SER A 31 -4.85 8.10 -68.06
C SER A 31 -5.81 7.78 -66.92
N TYR A 32 -5.38 8.03 -65.67
CA TYR A 32 -6.21 7.85 -64.48
C TYR A 32 -6.91 9.15 -64.05
N TYR A 33 -6.25 10.30 -64.18
CA TYR A 33 -6.81 11.61 -63.86
C TYR A 33 -6.40 12.64 -64.94
N PRO A 34 -7.25 12.93 -65.94
CA PRO A 34 -6.90 13.79 -67.07
C PRO A 34 -6.47 15.23 -66.72
N GLU A 35 -6.96 15.75 -65.59
CA GLU A 35 -6.61 17.09 -65.08
C GLU A 35 -5.29 17.11 -64.28
N TYR A 36 -4.56 15.99 -64.25
CA TYR A 36 -3.28 15.88 -63.56
C TYR A 36 -2.27 16.94 -64.02
N THR A 37 -1.64 17.58 -63.04
CA THR A 37 -0.53 18.52 -63.22
C THR A 37 0.71 18.04 -62.44
N GLU A 38 1.91 18.35 -62.92
CA GLU A 38 3.19 17.83 -62.35
C GLU A 38 3.42 18.25 -60.88
N ASP A 39 2.74 19.28 -60.41
CA ASP A 39 2.75 19.76 -59.01
C ASP A 39 1.81 18.97 -58.07
N MET A 40 1.13 17.93 -58.55
CA MET A 40 0.27 17.06 -57.73
C MET A 40 1.04 15.90 -57.08
N TYR A 41 0.64 15.54 -55.87
CA TYR A 41 1.13 14.37 -55.15
C TYR A 41 0.25 13.15 -55.45
N ILE A 42 0.87 12.02 -55.80
CA ILE A 42 0.21 10.74 -56.05
C ILE A 42 0.64 9.75 -54.96
N THR A 43 -0.32 9.24 -54.19
CA THR A 43 -0.06 8.35 -53.04
C THR A 43 -1.17 7.33 -52.88
N ASP A 44 -0.87 6.16 -52.34
CA ASP A 44 -1.88 5.16 -51.94
C ASP A 44 -2.39 5.39 -50.50
N HIS A 45 -1.88 6.41 -49.81
CA HIS A 45 -2.29 6.79 -48.47
C HIS A 45 -3.36 7.88 -48.50
N PHE A 46 -4.34 7.80 -47.60
CA PHE A 46 -5.33 8.85 -47.37
C PHE A 46 -4.96 9.67 -46.13
N PHE A 47 -4.82 10.98 -46.30
CA PHE A 47 -4.50 11.92 -45.22
C PHE A 47 -5.75 12.65 -44.73
N GLN A 48 -6.00 12.62 -43.42
CA GLN A 48 -7.10 13.34 -42.77
C GLN A 48 -6.76 14.83 -42.58
N HIS A 49 -5.54 15.10 -42.09
CA HIS A 49 -5.00 16.45 -41.91
C HIS A 49 -3.64 16.52 -42.60
N PRO A 50 -3.61 16.65 -43.94
CA PRO A 50 -2.37 16.72 -44.71
C PRO A 50 -1.53 17.98 -44.43
N ILE A 51 -0.21 17.82 -44.44
CA ILE A 51 0.78 18.90 -44.41
C ILE A 51 1.93 18.59 -45.37
N ILE A 52 2.51 19.62 -45.96
CA ILE A 52 3.70 19.49 -46.80
C ILE A 52 4.95 19.81 -45.98
N LYS A 53 5.91 18.89 -45.92
CA LYS A 53 7.24 19.08 -45.32
C LYS A 53 8.31 18.52 -46.23
N ASN A 54 9.41 19.26 -46.41
CA ASN A 54 10.53 18.83 -47.26
C ASN A 54 10.08 18.35 -48.65
N ASN A 55 9.10 19.04 -49.26
CA ASN A 55 8.49 18.67 -50.54
C ASN A 55 7.74 17.32 -50.56
N GLU A 56 7.36 16.78 -49.41
CA GLU A 56 6.54 15.56 -49.30
C GLU A 56 5.20 15.85 -48.63
N LEU A 57 4.15 15.19 -49.10
CA LEU A 57 2.82 15.22 -48.50
C LEU A 57 2.72 14.13 -47.43
N ILE A 58 2.48 14.53 -46.18
CA ILE A 58 2.36 13.62 -45.04
C ILE A 58 1.16 13.99 -44.16
N GLU A 59 0.80 13.10 -43.22
CA GLU A 59 -0.19 13.40 -42.18
C GLU A 59 0.44 14.33 -41.12
N MET A 60 -0.31 15.32 -40.64
CA MET A 60 0.11 16.12 -39.50
C MET A 60 0.32 15.23 -38.27
N THR A 61 1.42 15.47 -37.57
CA THR A 61 1.64 14.91 -36.22
C THR A 61 0.62 15.45 -35.23
N ARG A 62 0.44 14.77 -34.10
CA ARG A 62 -0.43 15.24 -33.01
C ARG A 62 -0.01 16.63 -32.54
N GLU A 63 1.28 16.88 -32.37
CA GLU A 63 1.85 18.18 -32.03
C GLU A 63 1.34 19.26 -33.00
N GLU A 64 1.42 19.02 -34.31
CA GLU A 64 0.99 19.99 -35.32
C GLU A 64 -0.51 20.20 -35.37
N LYS A 65 -1.29 19.15 -35.12
CA LYS A 65 -2.74 19.25 -34.98
C LYS A 65 -3.09 20.15 -33.80
N ILE A 66 -2.39 20.01 -32.67
CA ILE A 66 -2.58 20.84 -31.48
C ILE A 66 -2.16 22.30 -31.74
N GLU A 67 -1.00 22.54 -32.36
CA GLU A 67 -0.52 23.90 -32.66
C GLU A 67 -1.45 24.66 -33.62
N ARG A 68 -2.15 23.94 -34.52
CA ARG A 68 -3.15 24.48 -35.43
C ARG A 68 -4.57 24.55 -34.85
N GLY A 69 -4.77 24.09 -33.61
CA GLY A 69 -6.09 24.06 -32.97
C GLY A 69 -7.06 23.02 -33.54
N LEU A 70 -6.55 22.03 -34.27
CA LEU A 70 -7.30 20.90 -34.81
C LEU A 70 -7.50 19.79 -33.76
N GLU A 71 -6.63 19.75 -32.75
CA GLU A 71 -6.72 18.84 -31.61
C GLU A 71 -6.60 19.64 -30.30
N THR A 72 -7.52 19.42 -29.36
CA THR A 72 -7.62 20.18 -28.09
C THR A 72 -7.33 19.32 -26.86
N ASN A 73 -7.21 18.00 -27.03
CA ASN A 73 -6.96 17.08 -25.95
C ASN A 73 -5.46 17.10 -25.58
N LEU A 74 -5.17 17.63 -24.40
CA LEU A 74 -3.83 17.64 -23.82
C LEU A 74 -3.73 16.57 -22.73
N GLU A 75 -2.62 15.84 -22.73
CA GLU A 75 -2.30 14.87 -21.68
C GLU A 75 -1.77 15.57 -20.43
N ASN A 76 -1.67 14.84 -19.31
CA ASN A 76 -1.05 15.38 -18.12
C ASN A 76 0.43 15.68 -18.38
N GLY A 77 0.89 16.87 -17.98
CA GLY A 77 2.23 17.36 -18.31
C GLY A 77 2.29 18.15 -19.62
N GLU A 78 1.19 18.24 -20.38
CA GLU A 78 1.14 19.01 -21.63
C GLU A 78 0.40 20.34 -21.46
N TYR A 79 0.95 21.41 -22.01
CA TYR A 79 0.27 22.71 -22.11
C TYR A 79 0.74 23.53 -23.32
N LEU A 80 -0.08 24.50 -23.73
CA LEU A 80 0.24 25.42 -24.82
C LEU A 80 0.88 26.70 -24.30
N LYS A 81 2.02 27.08 -24.88
CA LYS A 81 2.65 28.39 -24.66
C LYS A 81 3.00 29.00 -26.01
N ASN A 82 2.45 30.18 -26.31
CA ASN A 82 2.63 30.84 -27.61
C ASN A 82 2.25 29.96 -28.82
N LYS A 83 1.13 29.22 -28.72
CA LYS A 83 0.66 28.23 -29.71
C LYS A 83 1.60 27.05 -29.97
N LYS A 84 2.64 26.86 -29.15
CA LYS A 84 3.52 25.69 -29.20
C LYS A 84 3.19 24.74 -28.05
N LEU A 85 3.20 23.45 -28.34
CA LEU A 85 3.04 22.41 -27.32
C LEU A 85 4.30 22.32 -26.47
N ILE A 86 4.14 22.42 -25.15
CA ILE A 86 5.19 22.19 -24.17
C ILE A 86 4.85 20.91 -23.41
N LYS A 87 5.83 20.01 -23.32
CA LYS A 87 5.73 18.76 -22.55
C LYS A 87 6.64 18.84 -21.33
N VAL A 88 6.10 18.58 -20.16
CA VAL A 88 6.80 18.59 -18.87
C VAL A 88 6.71 17.19 -18.28
N GLN A 89 7.86 16.54 -18.10
CA GLN A 89 7.93 15.20 -17.52
C GLN A 89 7.46 15.21 -16.06
N GLN A 90 6.73 14.15 -15.67
CA GLN A 90 6.28 13.97 -14.30
C GLN A 90 7.49 13.74 -13.37
N PRO A 91 7.66 14.54 -12.30
CA PRO A 91 8.83 14.40 -11.43
C PRO A 91 8.85 13.11 -10.61
N SER A 92 7.68 12.64 -10.18
CA SER A 92 7.49 11.36 -9.49
C SER A 92 6.03 10.90 -9.59
N GLU A 93 5.76 9.64 -9.30
CA GLU A 93 4.41 9.05 -9.31
C GLU A 93 3.40 9.79 -8.40
N TYR A 94 3.88 10.52 -7.39
CA TYR A 94 3.05 11.26 -6.45
C TYR A 94 2.64 12.66 -6.92
N HIS A 95 3.24 13.17 -7.99
CA HIS A 95 2.87 14.46 -8.54
C HIS A 95 1.63 14.33 -9.41
N PHE A 96 0.68 15.25 -9.26
CA PHE A 96 -0.48 15.36 -10.15
C PHE A 96 -0.36 16.62 -11.00
N TRP A 97 -0.93 16.58 -12.20
CA TRP A 97 -0.89 17.70 -13.12
C TRP A 97 -2.00 18.69 -12.79
N ASN A 98 -1.64 19.91 -12.42
CA ASN A 98 -2.58 21.01 -12.28
C ASN A 98 -2.73 21.71 -13.65
N LYS A 99 -3.90 21.53 -14.28
CA LYS A 99 -4.22 22.10 -15.60
C LYS A 99 -4.41 23.62 -15.58
N GLU A 100 -4.72 24.21 -14.43
CA GLU A 100 -4.90 25.66 -14.29
C GLU A 100 -3.54 26.36 -14.23
N THR A 101 -2.60 25.79 -13.48
CA THR A 101 -1.25 26.36 -13.29
C THR A 101 -0.23 25.83 -14.30
N ASN A 102 -0.58 24.77 -15.04
CA ASN A 102 0.30 24.02 -15.95
C ASN A 102 1.59 23.56 -15.26
N LYS A 103 1.45 23.02 -14.05
CA LYS A 103 2.56 22.54 -13.24
C LYS A 103 2.23 21.19 -12.60
N TRP A 104 3.28 20.43 -12.34
CA TRP A 104 3.22 19.27 -11.46
C TRP A 104 3.17 19.76 -10.01
N GLU A 105 2.13 19.35 -9.29
CA GLU A 105 1.91 19.69 -7.90
C GLU A 105 1.96 18.43 -7.04
N LEU A 106 2.30 18.62 -5.76
CA LEU A 106 2.48 17.54 -4.79
C LEU A 106 1.69 17.88 -3.53
N ASP A 107 0.77 16.99 -3.15
CA ASP A 107 0.15 17.04 -1.83
C ASP A 107 1.05 16.33 -0.81
N LEU A 108 2.08 17.05 -0.34
CA LEU A 108 3.02 16.49 0.62
C LEU A 108 2.34 16.11 1.94
N GLU A 109 1.34 16.89 2.39
CA GLU A 109 0.66 16.62 3.66
C GLU A 109 -0.17 15.33 3.60
N GLY A 110 -0.88 15.12 2.48
CA GLY A 110 -1.55 13.85 2.20
C GLY A 110 -0.58 12.66 2.22
N LEU A 111 0.60 12.80 1.61
CA LEU A 111 1.62 11.74 1.58
C LEU A 111 2.20 11.43 2.95
N LYS A 112 2.40 12.44 3.82
CA LYS A 112 2.82 12.21 5.21
C LYS A 112 1.83 11.34 5.96
N HIS A 113 0.54 11.63 5.81
CA HIS A 113 -0.51 10.82 6.44
C HIS A 113 -0.56 9.39 5.91
N ILE A 114 -0.42 9.20 4.59
CA ILE A 114 -0.34 7.86 3.98
C ILE A 114 0.87 7.10 4.51
N THR A 115 2.05 7.73 4.54
CA THR A 115 3.31 7.12 5.01
C THR A 115 3.23 6.75 6.48
N ARG A 116 2.70 7.64 7.32
CA ARG A 116 2.47 7.36 8.75
C ARG A 116 1.52 6.17 8.96
N ARG A 117 0.49 6.01 8.13
CA ARG A 117 -0.40 4.84 8.17
C ARG A 117 0.33 3.55 7.81
N LYS A 118 1.25 3.58 6.84
CA LYS A 118 2.12 2.43 6.52
C LYS A 118 2.96 2.03 7.73
N PHE A 119 3.60 2.99 8.41
CA PHE A 119 4.33 2.72 9.65
C PHE A 119 3.43 2.19 10.76
N ARG A 120 2.21 2.70 10.90
CA ARG A 120 1.25 2.14 11.87
C ARG A 120 0.97 0.65 11.60
N GLN A 121 0.97 0.19 10.35
CA GLN A 121 0.83 -1.23 10.05
C GLN A 121 2.05 -2.03 10.51
N VAL A 122 3.26 -1.50 10.32
CA VAL A 122 4.52 -2.11 10.83
C VAL A 122 4.47 -2.24 12.35
N LEU A 123 4.02 -1.20 13.07
CA LEU A 123 3.79 -1.24 14.52
C LEU A 123 2.87 -2.40 14.92
N LEU A 124 1.71 -2.52 14.29
CA LEU A 124 0.74 -3.58 14.60
C LEU A 124 1.34 -4.97 14.33
N ASN A 125 2.08 -5.14 13.24
CA ASN A 125 2.74 -6.40 12.92
C ASN A 125 3.78 -6.79 13.99
N LYS A 126 4.54 -5.81 14.53
CA LYS A 126 5.49 -6.04 15.63
C LYS A 126 4.79 -6.38 16.94
N ILE A 127 3.73 -5.65 17.28
CA ILE A 127 2.93 -5.87 18.51
C ILE A 127 2.30 -7.26 18.51
N TYR A 128 1.72 -7.68 17.38
CA TYR A 128 0.92 -8.90 17.28
C TYR A 128 1.66 -10.08 16.66
N ALA A 129 3.00 -10.00 16.57
CA ALA A 129 3.82 -11.12 16.16
C ALA A 129 3.72 -12.27 17.18
N ASP A 130 3.68 -13.51 16.67
CA ASP A 130 3.80 -14.70 17.50
C ASP A 130 5.09 -14.64 18.34
N PHE A 131 5.09 -15.24 19.53
CA PHE A 131 6.18 -15.11 20.49
C PHE A 131 6.75 -16.48 20.87
N ASN A 132 8.06 -16.66 20.71
CA ASN A 132 8.75 -17.87 21.12
C ASN A 132 9.21 -17.73 22.58
N TYR A 133 8.69 -18.60 23.44
CA TYR A 133 9.11 -18.75 24.82
C TYR A 133 9.61 -20.17 25.04
N ASN A 134 10.91 -20.34 25.26
CA ASN A 134 11.56 -21.65 25.51
C ASN A 134 11.23 -22.72 24.46
N GLY A 135 11.17 -22.35 23.18
CA GLY A 135 10.86 -23.25 22.07
C GLY A 135 9.36 -23.48 21.85
N LYS A 136 8.49 -22.84 22.64
CA LYS A 136 7.03 -22.90 22.51
C LYS A 136 6.52 -21.60 21.88
N ILE A 137 5.76 -21.70 20.79
CA ILE A 137 5.27 -20.54 20.05
C ILE A 137 3.87 -20.17 20.54
N PHE A 138 3.76 -18.99 21.14
CA PHE A 138 2.52 -18.40 21.59
C PHE A 138 1.90 -17.56 20.46
N GLN A 139 0.63 -17.81 20.19
CA GLN A 139 -0.17 -16.93 19.35
C GLN A 139 -0.49 -15.65 20.12
N MET A 140 -0.18 -14.49 19.55
CA MET A 140 -0.38 -13.18 20.17
C MET A 140 -1.09 -12.20 19.24
N GLY A 141 -2.23 -12.60 18.68
CA GLY A 141 -3.08 -11.68 17.92
C GLY A 141 -3.87 -10.73 18.82
N GLU A 142 -4.45 -9.69 18.23
CA GLU A 142 -5.31 -8.73 18.95
C GLU A 142 -6.43 -9.42 19.74
N ALA A 143 -7.07 -10.43 19.15
CA ALA A 143 -8.13 -11.19 19.81
C ALA A 143 -7.63 -12.14 20.92
N ASP A 144 -6.33 -12.40 21.00
CA ASP A 144 -5.74 -13.35 21.95
C ASP A 144 -5.37 -12.70 23.29
N GLU A 145 -5.24 -11.37 23.34
CA GLU A 145 -4.85 -10.64 24.55
C GLU A 145 -5.77 -10.93 25.74
N LYS A 146 -7.08 -11.06 25.49
CA LYS A 146 -8.06 -11.44 26.51
C LYS A 146 -7.74 -12.74 27.23
N ASN A 147 -7.06 -13.69 26.56
CA ASN A 147 -6.67 -14.97 27.15
C ASN A 147 -5.55 -14.81 28.19
N PHE A 148 -4.70 -13.80 28.03
CA PHE A 148 -3.66 -13.45 29.00
C PHE A 148 -4.24 -12.60 30.13
N LEU A 149 -5.08 -11.62 29.78
CA LEU A 149 -5.76 -10.77 30.75
C LEU A 149 -6.57 -11.57 31.78
N ARG A 150 -7.29 -12.62 31.37
CA ARG A 150 -8.01 -13.48 32.34
C ARG A 150 -7.09 -14.13 33.37
N VAL A 151 -5.86 -14.49 33.00
CA VAL A 151 -4.89 -15.10 33.93
C VAL A 151 -4.34 -14.05 34.88
N LYS A 152 -3.94 -12.88 34.34
CA LYS A 152 -3.54 -11.74 35.15
C LYS A 152 -4.63 -11.35 36.16
N SER A 153 -5.86 -11.18 35.71
CA SER A 153 -7.00 -10.85 36.59
C SER A 153 -7.24 -11.92 37.65
N ALA A 154 -7.09 -13.21 37.31
CA ALA A 154 -7.22 -14.28 38.30
C ALA A 154 -6.14 -14.19 39.40
N ILE A 155 -4.90 -13.87 39.04
CA ILE A 155 -3.80 -13.64 40.00
C ILE A 155 -4.12 -12.42 40.86
N ASP A 156 -4.50 -11.29 40.25
CA ASP A 156 -4.80 -10.04 40.96
C ASP A 156 -5.95 -10.23 41.97
N ILE A 157 -7.04 -10.87 41.54
CA ILE A 157 -8.20 -11.14 42.39
C ILE A 157 -7.83 -12.10 43.53
N ALA A 158 -7.12 -13.18 43.24
CA ALA A 158 -6.76 -14.18 44.26
C ALA A 158 -5.78 -13.61 45.30
N THR A 159 -4.80 -12.80 44.88
CA THR A 159 -3.79 -12.22 45.77
C THR A 159 -4.34 -11.07 46.62
N THR A 160 -5.37 -10.37 46.15
CA THR A 160 -6.04 -9.31 46.92
C THR A 160 -7.18 -9.83 47.80
N SER A 161 -7.67 -11.05 47.58
CA SER A 161 -8.73 -11.67 48.37
C SER A 161 -8.32 -11.89 49.84
N ASN A 162 -9.27 -11.70 50.75
CA ASN A 162 -9.18 -12.06 52.16
C ASN A 162 -10.10 -13.25 52.52
N ASP A 163 -10.77 -13.84 51.53
CA ASP A 163 -11.63 -15.00 51.69
C ASP A 163 -10.90 -16.26 51.18
N PRO A 164 -10.35 -17.09 52.09
CA PRO A 164 -9.65 -18.31 51.69
C PRO A 164 -10.59 -19.33 51.05
N LYS A 165 -11.89 -19.32 51.40
CA LYS A 165 -12.86 -20.26 50.84
C LYS A 165 -13.07 -20.01 49.35
N ALA A 166 -13.22 -18.73 48.97
CA ALA A 166 -13.36 -18.35 47.56
C ALA A 166 -12.17 -18.82 46.71
N ILE A 167 -10.94 -18.72 47.23
CA ILE A 167 -9.73 -19.18 46.53
C ILE A 167 -9.73 -20.70 46.39
N ILE A 168 -10.03 -21.43 47.47
CA ILE A 168 -10.07 -22.89 47.48
C ILE A 168 -11.12 -23.41 46.48
N ASP A 169 -12.32 -22.83 46.50
CA ASP A 169 -13.42 -23.24 45.62
C ASP A 169 -13.08 -22.95 44.14
N ALA A 170 -12.41 -21.84 43.85
CA ALA A 170 -11.93 -21.54 42.49
C ALA A 170 -10.87 -22.56 42.02
N VAL A 171 -9.93 -22.97 42.88
CA VAL A 171 -8.93 -23.98 42.53
C VAL A 171 -9.55 -25.36 42.34
N LYS A 172 -10.55 -25.73 43.16
CA LYS A 172 -11.35 -26.96 42.97
C LYS A 172 -12.02 -26.97 41.60
N PHE A 173 -12.63 -25.85 41.21
CA PHE A 173 -13.26 -25.73 39.89
C PHE A 173 -12.27 -25.90 38.73
N LEU A 174 -11.02 -25.45 38.90
CA LEU A 174 -9.98 -25.58 37.86
C LEU A 174 -9.39 -26.98 37.74
N LYS A 175 -9.16 -27.68 38.86
CA LYS A 175 -8.39 -28.94 38.89
C LYS A 175 -9.21 -30.19 39.22
N GLY A 176 -10.48 -30.05 39.60
CA GLY A 176 -11.31 -31.13 40.13
C GLY A 176 -10.89 -31.47 41.57
N ASP A 177 -9.65 -31.94 41.73
CA ASP A 177 -9.05 -32.28 43.01
C ASP A 177 -7.96 -31.29 43.43
N VAL A 178 -7.94 -30.98 44.73
CA VAL A 178 -6.96 -30.11 45.35
C VAL A 178 -5.90 -30.97 46.04
N PRO A 179 -4.60 -30.64 45.93
CA PRO A 179 -3.55 -31.38 46.63
C PRO A 179 -3.78 -31.45 48.14
N GLU A 180 -3.43 -32.57 48.76
CA GLU A 180 -3.52 -32.76 50.21
C GLU A 180 -2.77 -31.65 50.96
N GLY A 181 -3.40 -31.05 51.97
CA GLY A 181 -2.84 -29.96 52.76
C GLY A 181 -2.91 -28.56 52.11
N PHE A 182 -3.43 -28.41 50.89
CA PHE A 182 -3.54 -27.10 50.24
C PHE A 182 -4.56 -26.20 50.93
N GLU A 183 -5.68 -26.74 51.43
CA GLU A 183 -6.69 -25.93 52.12
C GLU A 183 -6.16 -25.30 53.41
N GLU A 184 -5.46 -26.10 54.22
CA GLU A 184 -4.79 -25.65 55.44
C GLU A 184 -3.72 -24.61 55.11
N LYS A 185 -2.94 -24.86 54.04
CA LYS A 185 -1.93 -23.91 53.56
C LYS A 185 -2.56 -22.57 53.18
N ILE A 186 -3.63 -22.55 52.38
CA ILE A 186 -4.32 -21.31 51.98
C ILE A 186 -4.89 -20.56 53.20
N LYS A 187 -5.53 -21.27 54.13
CA LYS A 187 -6.05 -20.66 55.37
C LYS A 187 -4.94 -20.03 56.21
N ALA A 188 -3.76 -20.65 56.26
CA ALA A 188 -2.60 -20.14 57.00
C ALA A 188 -1.96 -18.90 56.34
N ILE A 189 -1.87 -18.88 55.01
CA ILE A 189 -1.14 -17.83 54.27
C ILE A 189 -2.03 -16.69 53.75
N ILE A 190 -3.35 -16.72 53.95
CA ILE A 190 -4.28 -15.73 53.37
C ILE A 190 -3.93 -14.27 53.73
N LYS A 191 -3.32 -14.05 54.90
CA LYS A 191 -2.84 -12.73 55.38
C LYS A 191 -1.41 -12.41 54.91
N ASP A 192 -0.64 -13.43 54.54
CA ASP A 192 0.69 -13.29 53.94
C ASP A 192 0.56 -13.20 52.42
N LYS A 193 0.44 -11.96 51.92
CA LYS A 193 0.21 -11.71 50.49
C LYS A 193 1.37 -12.15 49.60
N VAL A 194 2.59 -12.21 50.14
CA VAL A 194 3.77 -12.66 49.38
C VAL A 194 3.66 -14.16 49.14
N THR A 195 3.54 -14.95 50.21
CA THR A 195 3.43 -16.40 50.11
C THR A 195 2.16 -16.83 49.36
N LEU A 196 1.05 -16.11 49.54
CA LEU A 196 -0.17 -16.33 48.75
C LEU A 196 0.08 -16.13 47.25
N SER A 197 0.74 -15.03 46.87
CA SER A 197 1.09 -14.75 45.48
C SER A 197 1.96 -15.84 44.86
N GLU A 198 2.97 -16.31 45.58
CA GLU A 198 3.81 -17.43 45.11
C GLU A 198 2.99 -18.70 44.87
N VAL A 199 2.05 -19.04 45.76
CA VAL A 199 1.19 -20.22 45.59
C VAL A 199 0.27 -20.07 44.37
N ILE A 200 -0.37 -18.90 44.21
CA ILE A 200 -1.27 -18.64 43.08
C ILE A 200 -0.51 -18.65 41.75
N GLN A 201 0.67 -18.02 41.70
CA GLN A 201 1.49 -18.00 40.50
C GLN A 201 1.96 -19.40 40.09
N ASN A 202 2.14 -20.33 41.02
CA ASN A 202 2.53 -21.72 40.75
C ASN A 202 1.37 -22.63 40.30
N LEU A 203 0.12 -22.14 40.29
CA LEU A 203 -1.01 -22.90 39.75
C LEU A 203 -0.79 -23.19 38.26
N LYS A 204 -1.11 -24.41 37.83
CA LYS A 204 -0.94 -24.88 36.45
C LYS A 204 -2.21 -24.65 35.64
N ILE A 205 -2.03 -24.30 34.36
CA ILE A 205 -3.07 -24.14 33.35
C ILE A 205 -2.63 -24.79 32.04
N ASN A 206 -3.57 -25.42 31.35
CA ASN A 206 -3.36 -25.90 29.99
C ASN A 206 -3.52 -24.74 29.01
N TRP A 207 -2.53 -24.53 28.16
CA TRP A 207 -2.51 -23.45 27.18
C TRP A 207 -2.37 -24.00 25.77
N ARG A 208 -3.18 -23.47 24.83
CA ARG A 208 -3.09 -23.82 23.42
C ARG A 208 -2.04 -22.95 22.73
N LEU A 209 -1.04 -23.59 22.13
CA LEU A 209 0.02 -22.96 21.37
C LEU A 209 -0.41 -22.68 19.93
N LYS A 210 0.45 -21.96 19.19
CA LYS A 210 0.18 -21.55 17.81
C LYS A 210 -0.09 -22.72 16.86
N ASP A 211 0.59 -23.84 17.07
CA ASP A 211 0.44 -25.08 16.28
C ASP A 211 -0.78 -25.92 16.70
N ASN A 212 -1.64 -25.38 17.56
CA ASN A 212 -2.78 -26.05 18.20
C ASN A 212 -2.42 -27.17 19.19
N SER A 213 -1.14 -27.39 19.48
CA SER A 213 -0.74 -28.25 20.60
C SER A 213 -1.13 -27.61 21.94
N VAL A 214 -1.27 -28.46 22.97
CA VAL A 214 -1.59 -28.01 24.33
C VAL A 214 -0.44 -28.38 25.25
N ASP A 215 0.04 -27.41 26.03
CA ASP A 215 1.10 -27.60 27.02
C ASP A 215 0.71 -26.99 28.37
N SER A 216 1.42 -27.35 29.43
CA SER A 216 1.10 -26.96 30.81
C SER A 216 2.05 -25.88 31.34
N PHE A 217 1.51 -24.71 31.65
CA PHE A 217 2.25 -23.56 32.17
C PHE A 217 1.74 -23.17 33.54
N THR A 218 2.56 -22.47 34.33
CA THR A 218 2.09 -21.81 35.54
C THR A 218 1.39 -20.49 35.21
N PHE A 219 0.53 -20.03 36.12
CA PHE A 219 -0.06 -18.70 36.04
C PHE A 219 1.02 -17.61 35.98
N GLY A 220 2.11 -17.79 36.74
CA GLY A 220 3.28 -16.91 36.72
C GLY A 220 3.98 -16.87 35.37
N GLU A 221 4.17 -18.02 34.70
CA GLU A 221 4.76 -18.10 33.36
C GLU A 221 3.89 -17.34 32.34
N ILE A 222 2.57 -17.56 32.33
CA ILE A 222 1.66 -16.84 31.43
C ILE A 222 1.68 -15.33 31.71
N ASN A 223 1.70 -14.92 32.97
CA ASN A 223 1.76 -13.49 33.34
C ASN A 223 3.09 -12.86 32.92
N HIS A 224 4.20 -13.58 33.05
CA HIS A 224 5.52 -13.15 32.59
C HIS A 224 5.56 -13.00 31.07
N ILE A 225 5.02 -13.97 30.33
CA ILE A 225 4.90 -13.88 28.86
C ILE A 225 4.04 -12.68 28.44
N TYR A 226 2.95 -12.41 29.17
CA TYR A 226 2.13 -11.22 28.91
C TYR A 226 2.90 -9.92 29.17
N LEU A 227 3.68 -9.85 30.25
CA LEU A 227 4.56 -8.70 30.50
C LEU A 227 5.54 -8.48 29.34
N LEU A 228 6.16 -9.54 28.81
CA LEU A 228 7.06 -9.46 27.66
C LEU A 228 6.34 -8.94 26.40
N TRP A 229 5.10 -9.36 26.19
CA TRP A 229 4.27 -8.82 25.10
C TRP A 229 4.02 -7.32 25.26
N ILE A 230 3.63 -6.86 26.45
CA ILE A 230 3.43 -5.43 26.73
C ILE A 230 4.72 -4.65 26.47
N LEU A 231 5.85 -5.10 27.01
CA LEU A 231 7.14 -4.43 26.86
C LEU A 231 7.58 -4.35 25.40
N ARG A 232 7.38 -5.42 24.61
CA ARG A 232 7.60 -5.41 23.17
C ARG A 232 6.74 -4.34 22.49
N GLY A 233 5.46 -4.25 22.86
CA GLY A 233 4.56 -3.26 22.29
C GLY A 233 4.95 -1.83 22.65
N THR A 234 5.35 -1.59 23.90
CA THR A 234 5.88 -0.29 24.35
C THR A 234 7.14 0.10 23.58
N ALA A 235 8.10 -0.82 23.42
CA ALA A 235 9.32 -0.55 22.65
C ALA A 235 9.01 -0.19 21.18
N ALA A 236 8.15 -0.96 20.53
CA ALA A 236 7.72 -0.68 19.15
C ALA A 236 6.97 0.66 19.04
N GLN A 237 6.20 1.05 20.06
CA GLN A 237 5.48 2.32 20.10
C GLN A 237 6.42 3.52 20.21
N GLU A 238 7.52 3.40 20.97
CA GLU A 238 8.57 4.43 21.04
C GLU A 238 9.25 4.60 19.67
N GLU A 239 9.63 3.50 19.02
CA GLU A 239 10.18 3.53 17.66
C GLU A 239 9.21 4.18 16.66
N TYR A 240 7.94 3.77 16.69
CA TYR A 240 6.88 4.36 15.85
C TYR A 240 6.78 5.87 16.07
N THR A 241 6.86 6.33 17.32
CA THR A 241 6.74 7.75 17.65
C THR A 241 7.87 8.55 17.02
N VAL A 242 9.09 8.02 17.01
CA VAL A 242 10.24 8.65 16.34
C VAL A 242 9.99 8.76 14.84
N VAL A 243 9.64 7.66 14.16
CA VAL A 243 9.48 7.67 12.69
C VAL A 243 8.25 8.46 12.24
N ALA A 244 7.15 8.40 13.01
CA ALA A 244 5.97 9.21 12.76
C ALA A 244 6.26 10.71 12.93
N THR A 245 7.06 11.09 13.92
CA THR A 245 7.48 12.50 14.10
C THR A 245 8.30 12.97 12.90
N LYS A 246 9.34 12.23 12.51
CA LYS A 246 10.13 12.52 11.30
C LYS A 246 9.26 12.63 10.05
N THR A 247 8.27 11.75 9.91
CA THR A 247 7.32 11.75 8.79
C THR A 247 6.54 13.05 8.75
N MET A 248 6.00 13.51 9.89
CA MET A 248 5.22 14.74 9.94
C MET A 248 6.09 15.99 9.75
N GLU A 249 7.36 15.93 10.16
CA GLU A 249 8.32 17.04 10.04
C GLU A 249 8.97 17.16 8.66
N ALA A 250 8.88 16.13 7.80
CA ALA A 250 9.46 16.13 6.46
C ALA A 250 8.99 17.35 5.63
N LYS A 251 9.93 18.03 4.97
CA LYS A 251 9.67 19.25 4.18
C LYS A 251 9.71 19.01 2.68
N SER A 252 10.12 17.83 2.26
CA SER A 252 10.20 17.45 0.85
C SER A 252 9.86 15.99 0.65
N LEU A 253 9.50 15.64 -0.59
CA LEU A 253 9.30 14.24 -0.99
C LEU A 253 10.55 13.39 -0.73
N LYS A 254 11.73 13.92 -1.06
CA LYS A 254 13.02 13.23 -0.86
C LYS A 254 13.29 12.91 0.62
N GLU A 255 12.99 13.85 1.51
CA GLU A 255 13.10 13.60 2.95
C GLU A 255 12.11 12.52 3.40
N LEU A 256 10.85 12.63 2.96
CA LEU A 256 9.80 11.66 3.30
C LEU A 256 10.14 10.23 2.85
N GLU A 257 10.64 10.08 1.62
CA GLU A 257 11.04 8.80 1.03
C GLU A 257 12.28 8.18 1.68
N SER A 258 13.13 9.00 2.33
CA SER A 258 14.32 8.51 3.04
C SER A 258 14.03 7.95 4.44
N ILE A 259 12.79 8.08 4.93
CA ILE A 259 12.40 7.58 6.25
C ILE A 259 12.07 6.10 6.12
N GLU A 260 12.82 5.27 6.83
CA GLU A 260 12.64 3.83 6.86
C GLU A 260 12.34 3.36 8.30
N TRP A 261 11.53 2.32 8.40
CA TRP A 261 11.30 1.57 9.64
C TRP A 261 11.11 0.10 9.28
N GLU A 262 12.14 -0.69 9.54
CA GLU A 262 12.10 -2.16 9.49
C GLU A 262 11.38 -2.73 10.72
#